data_AF-A0A845U187-F1
#
_entry.id   AF-A0A845U187-F1
#
_cell.length_a   1.000
_cell.length_b   1.000
_cell.length_c   1.000
_cell.angle_alpha   90.00
_cell.angle_beta   90.00
_cell.angle_gamma   90.00
#
_symmetry.space_group_name_H-M   'P 1'
#
loop_
_entity.id
_entity.type
_entity.pdbx_description
1 polymer ?
#
loop_
_entity_poly.entity_id
_entity_poly.type
_entity_poly.pdbx_seq_one_letter_code
_entity_poly.pdbx_strand_id
1 'polypeptide(L)'
;MTPARKNAAKNRAGRKKQKHAETFQRAIRYALGAVLLLVFMNGLFGQNGYLALRRAHADVQKLHKEIDQLNEQNHQLSGDVHALKTDPAAVERVAREDMGLARPGELVFRLPETAKPAPAAPEPK
;
A
#
# COMPACT_ATOMS: atom_id res chain seq x y z
N MET A 1 -61.38 6.21 -65.15
CA MET A 1 -60.17 6.39 -64.31
C MET A 1 -60.15 5.29 -63.25
N THR A 2 -59.35 4.24 -63.44
CA THR A 2 -59.50 2.93 -62.76
C THR A 2 -59.09 2.96 -61.27
N PRO A 3 -59.89 2.37 -60.36
CA PRO A 3 -59.64 2.40 -58.90
C PRO A 3 -58.40 1.61 -58.46
N ALA A 4 -57.90 0.69 -59.29
CA ALA A 4 -56.76 -0.17 -58.98
C ALA A 4 -55.44 0.59 -58.74
N ARG A 5 -55.21 1.73 -59.41
CA ARG A 5 -53.96 2.51 -59.27
C ARG A 5 -53.84 3.21 -57.92
N LYS A 6 -54.95 3.66 -57.32
CA LYS A 6 -54.94 4.37 -56.04
C LYS A 6 -54.62 3.43 -54.87
N ASN A 7 -55.11 2.20 -54.91
CA ASN A 7 -54.85 1.20 -53.86
C ASN A 7 -53.38 0.72 -53.88
N ALA A 8 -52.77 0.58 -55.05
CA ALA A 8 -51.37 0.20 -55.17
C ALA A 8 -50.41 1.27 -54.59
N ALA A 9 -50.72 2.56 -54.79
CA ALA A 9 -49.91 3.65 -54.24
C ALA A 9 -50.02 3.75 -52.70
N LYS A 10 -51.22 3.54 -52.14
CA LYS A 10 -51.46 3.55 -50.68
C LYS A 10 -50.72 2.39 -49.98
N ASN A 11 -50.75 1.19 -50.57
CA ASN A 11 -50.02 0.03 -50.03
C ASN A 11 -48.50 0.18 -50.11
N ARG A 12 -47.97 0.88 -51.13
CA ARG A 12 -46.54 1.20 -51.23
C ARG A 12 -46.10 2.22 -50.16
N ALA A 13 -46.93 3.22 -49.87
CA ALA A 13 -46.67 4.19 -48.81
C ALA A 13 -46.70 3.54 -47.40
N GLY A 14 -47.64 2.63 -47.15
CA GLY A 14 -47.72 1.86 -45.91
C GLY A 14 -46.51 0.95 -45.69
N ARG A 15 -46.08 0.21 -46.74
CA ARG A 15 -44.87 -0.62 -46.69
C ARG A 15 -43.59 0.19 -46.43
N LYS A 16 -43.47 1.40 -46.99
CA LYS A 16 -42.32 2.28 -46.70
C LYS A 16 -42.30 2.69 -45.22
N LYS A 17 -43.43 3.15 -44.67
CA LYS A 17 -43.53 3.51 -43.24
C LYS A 17 -43.24 2.33 -42.31
N GLN A 18 -43.75 1.13 -42.63
CA GLN A 18 -43.47 -0.09 -41.87
C GLN A 18 -41.98 -0.46 -41.90
N LYS A 19 -41.33 -0.41 -43.06
CA LYS A 19 -39.89 -0.73 -43.17
C LYS A 19 -39.01 0.23 -42.35
N HIS A 20 -39.32 1.53 -42.35
CA HIS A 20 -38.59 2.51 -41.54
C HIS A 20 -38.79 2.29 -40.03
N ALA A 21 -39.99 1.90 -39.60
CA ALA A 21 -40.27 1.57 -38.21
C ALA A 21 -39.47 0.34 -37.73
N GLU A 22 -39.35 -0.71 -38.55
CA GLU A 22 -38.55 -1.89 -38.21
C GLU A 22 -37.05 -1.60 -38.14
N THR A 23 -36.50 -0.80 -39.07
CA THR A 23 -35.09 -0.37 -39.01
C THR A 23 -34.81 0.49 -37.79
N PHE A 24 -35.76 1.34 -37.40
CA PHE A 24 -35.64 2.18 -36.21
C PHE A 24 -35.67 1.35 -34.92
N GLN A 25 -36.55 0.33 -34.84
CA GLN A 25 -36.57 -0.60 -33.71
C GLN A 25 -35.28 -1.39 -33.55
N ARG A 26 -34.67 -1.83 -34.66
CA ARG A 26 -33.35 -2.49 -34.62
C ARG A 26 -32.27 -1.52 -34.13
N ALA A 27 -32.27 -0.29 -34.62
CA ALA A 27 -31.34 0.74 -34.17
C ALA A 27 -31.50 1.03 -32.66
N ILE A 28 -32.74 1.12 -32.16
CA ILE A 28 -33.00 1.27 -30.71
C ILE A 28 -32.45 0.08 -29.92
N ARG A 29 -32.66 -1.16 -30.38
CA ARG A 29 -32.12 -2.34 -29.67
C ARG A 29 -30.59 -2.32 -29.61
N TYR A 30 -29.92 -1.97 -30.70
CA TYR A 30 -28.46 -1.87 -30.71
C TYR A 30 -27.97 -0.71 -29.83
N ALA A 31 -28.66 0.44 -29.87
CA ALA A 31 -28.34 1.57 -28.99
C ALA A 31 -28.51 1.19 -27.52
N LEU A 32 -29.60 0.49 -27.16
CA LEU A 32 -29.84 0.02 -25.80
C LEU A 32 -28.75 -0.98 -25.35
N GLY A 33 -28.38 -1.92 -26.23
CA GLY A 33 -27.29 -2.86 -25.97
C GLY A 33 -25.94 -2.16 -25.78
N ALA A 34 -25.64 -1.15 -26.60
CA ALA A 34 -24.42 -0.36 -26.48
C ALA A 34 -24.38 0.43 -25.16
N VAL A 35 -25.51 1.03 -24.75
CA VAL A 35 -25.61 1.73 -23.46
C VAL A 35 -25.40 0.76 -22.29
N LEU A 36 -26.03 -0.41 -22.31
CA LEU A 36 -25.83 -1.43 -21.26
C LEU A 36 -24.37 -1.90 -21.18
N LEU A 37 -23.73 -2.11 -22.34
CA LEU A 37 -22.33 -2.49 -22.40
C LEU A 37 -21.42 -1.39 -21.83
N LEU A 38 -21.68 -0.12 -22.14
CA LEU A 38 -20.94 1.01 -21.59
C LEU A 38 -21.11 1.12 -20.07
N VAL A 39 -22.33 0.95 -19.56
CA VAL A 39 -22.59 0.93 -18.10
C VAL A 39 -21.84 -0.23 -17.43
N PHE A 40 -21.86 -1.42 -18.03
CA PHE A 40 -21.17 -2.59 -17.51
C PHE A 40 -19.65 -2.41 -17.50
N MET A 41 -19.08 -1.89 -18.59
CA MET A 41 -17.65 -1.57 -18.69
C MET A 41 -17.25 -0.48 -17.67
N ASN A 42 -18.05 0.57 -17.51
CA ASN A 42 -17.76 1.60 -16.52
C ASN A 42 -17.90 1.09 -15.07
N GLY A 43 -18.83 0.17 -14.81
CA GLY A 43 -18.95 -0.47 -13.48
C GLY A 43 -17.76 -1.40 -13.14
N LEU A 44 -17.18 -2.05 -14.14
CA LEU A 44 -16.02 -2.94 -13.95
C LEU A 44 -14.67 -2.19 -13.96
N PHE A 45 -14.50 -1.25 -14.89
CA PHE A 45 -13.23 -0.57 -15.16
C PHE A 45 -13.19 0.91 -14.74
N GLY A 46 -14.32 1.48 -14.30
CA GLY A 46 -14.38 2.87 -13.86
C GLY A 46 -13.66 3.12 -12.53
N GLN A 47 -13.42 4.39 -12.23
CA GLN A 47 -12.70 4.86 -11.04
C GLN A 47 -13.29 4.37 -9.71
N ASN A 48 -14.60 4.07 -9.69
CA ASN A 48 -15.32 3.52 -8.52
C ASN A 48 -15.72 2.04 -8.73
N GLY A 49 -15.12 1.36 -9.71
CA GLY A 49 -15.45 -0.01 -10.05
C GLY A 49 -14.97 -1.02 -9.00
N TYR A 50 -15.44 -2.26 -9.13
CA TYR A 50 -15.13 -3.36 -8.23
C TYR A 50 -13.62 -3.57 -7.99
N LEU A 51 -12.80 -3.30 -9.01
CA LEU A 51 -11.34 -3.42 -8.92
C LEU A 51 -10.71 -2.35 -8.01
N ALA A 52 -11.22 -1.12 -8.04
CA ALA A 52 -10.77 -0.05 -7.15
C ALA A 52 -11.11 -0.36 -5.69
N LEU A 53 -12.33 -0.89 -5.45
CA LEU A 53 -12.75 -1.32 -4.12
C LEU A 53 -11.87 -2.44 -3.56
N ARG A 54 -11.50 -3.43 -4.40
CA ARG A 54 -10.57 -4.49 -4.00
C ARG A 54 -9.18 -3.98 -3.68
N ARG A 55 -8.64 -3.05 -4.48
CA ARG A 55 -7.33 -2.43 -4.22
C ARG A 55 -7.36 -1.64 -2.90
N ALA A 56 -8.39 -0.82 -2.70
CA ALA A 56 -8.57 -0.08 -1.46
C ALA A 56 -8.65 -0.99 -0.23
N HIS A 57 -9.34 -2.14 -0.33
CA HIS A 57 -9.36 -3.12 0.77
C HIS A 57 -7.97 -3.72 1.04
N ALA A 58 -7.21 -4.05 0.00
CA ALA A 58 -5.84 -4.55 0.16
C ALA A 58 -4.92 -3.49 0.78
N ASP A 59 -5.05 -2.24 0.36
CA ASP A 59 -4.29 -1.11 0.90
C ASP A 59 -4.62 -0.88 2.38
N VAL A 60 -5.90 -0.90 2.76
CA VAL A 60 -6.33 -0.79 4.17
C VAL A 60 -5.73 -1.89 5.03
N GLN A 61 -5.71 -3.14 4.56
CA GLN A 61 -5.10 -4.25 5.29
C GLN A 61 -3.59 -4.08 5.42
N LYS A 62 -2.91 -3.59 4.37
CA LYS A 62 -1.47 -3.33 4.41
C LYS A 62 -1.15 -2.22 5.41
N LEU A 63 -1.88 -1.11 5.38
CA LEU A 63 -1.68 0.01 6.29
C LEU A 63 -1.95 -0.40 7.74
N HIS A 64 -2.97 -1.22 8.01
CA HIS A 64 -3.20 -1.74 9.36
C HIS A 64 -2.00 -2.53 9.88
N LYS A 65 -1.43 -3.43 9.08
CA LYS A 65 -0.23 -4.19 9.47
C LYS A 65 0.96 -3.28 9.75
N GLU A 66 1.13 -2.22 8.96
CA GLU A 66 2.21 -1.26 9.15
C GLU A 66 2.03 -0.46 10.45
N ILE A 67 0.79 -0.05 10.76
CA ILE A 67 0.45 0.58 12.04
C ILE A 67 0.75 -0.35 13.21
N ASP A 68 0.35 -1.61 13.13
CA ASP A 68 0.60 -2.59 14.19
C ASP A 68 2.10 -2.80 14.43
N GLN A 69 2.88 -2.90 13.36
CA GLN A 69 4.34 -3.01 13.44
C GLN A 69 4.99 -1.76 14.06
N LEU A 70 4.55 -0.57 13.66
CA LEU A 70 5.07 0.68 14.19
C LEU A 70 4.70 0.86 15.67
N ASN A 71 3.50 0.45 16.08
CA ASN A 71 3.08 0.50 17.47
C ASN A 71 3.91 -0.42 18.35
N GLU A 72 4.20 -1.64 17.89
CA GLU A 72 5.06 -2.58 18.61
C GLU A 72 6.49 -2.03 18.77
N GLN A 73 7.07 -1.48 17.69
CA GLN A 73 8.38 -0.83 17.75
C GLN A 73 8.39 0.34 18.73
N ASN A 74 7.36 1.18 18.70
CA ASN A 74 7.25 2.32 19.58
C ASN A 74 7.11 1.89 21.05
N HIS A 75 6.36 0.82 21.32
CA HIS A 75 6.25 0.25 22.66
C HIS A 75 7.61 -0.23 23.19
N GLN A 76 8.39 -0.94 22.35
CA GLN A 76 9.73 -1.42 22.69
C GLN A 76 10.68 -0.24 22.98
N LEU A 77 10.77 0.72 22.05
CA LEU A 77 11.63 1.91 22.23
C LEU A 77 11.23 2.73 23.45
N SER A 78 9.93 2.86 23.72
CA SER A 78 9.45 3.56 24.90
C SER A 78 9.86 2.84 26.19
N GLY A 79 9.86 1.51 26.19
CA GLY A 79 10.39 0.69 27.29
C GLY A 79 11.88 0.92 27.51
N ASP A 80 12.67 0.92 26.44
CA ASP A 80 14.11 1.19 26.51
C ASP A 80 14.40 2.59 27.06
N VAL A 81 13.73 3.61 26.52
CA VAL A 81 13.85 4.99 27.01
C VAL A 81 13.46 5.09 28.48
N HIS A 82 12.43 4.37 28.92
CA HIS A 82 12.04 4.35 30.32
C HIS A 82 13.16 3.74 31.17
N ALA A 83 13.68 2.56 30.81
CA ALA A 83 14.76 1.89 31.52
C ALA A 83 16.03 2.76 31.61
N LEU A 84 16.41 3.41 30.51
CA LEU A 84 17.53 4.35 30.45
C LEU A 84 17.31 5.61 31.33
N LYS A 85 16.06 6.03 31.53
CA LYS A 85 15.75 7.22 32.34
C LYS A 85 15.61 6.91 33.84
N THR A 86 15.08 5.75 34.19
CA THR A 86 14.78 5.40 35.59
C THR A 86 15.86 4.57 36.27
N ASP A 87 16.73 3.89 35.53
CA ASP A 87 17.82 3.10 36.09
C ASP A 87 19.20 3.73 35.81
N PRO A 88 19.83 4.36 36.83
CA PRO A 88 21.20 4.87 36.73
C PRO A 88 22.23 3.79 36.35
N ALA A 89 21.99 2.52 36.71
CA ALA A 89 22.89 1.42 36.36
C ALA A 89 22.82 1.07 34.87
N ALA A 90 21.67 1.25 34.21
CA ALA A 90 21.53 1.07 32.77
C ALA A 90 22.33 2.14 32.00
N VAL A 91 22.28 3.39 32.46
CA VAL A 91 23.09 4.50 31.90
C VAL A 91 24.58 4.25 32.12
N GLU A 92 24.96 3.82 33.33
CA GLU A 92 26.34 3.50 33.65
C GLU A 92 26.88 2.35 32.79
N ARG A 93 26.08 1.32 32.53
CA ARG A 93 26.46 0.20 31.67
C ARG A 93 26.75 0.68 30.25
N VAL A 94 25.85 1.45 29.63
CA VAL A 94 26.06 2.01 28.29
C VAL A 94 27.27 2.95 28.26
N ALA A 95 27.45 3.79 29.28
CA ALA A 95 28.60 4.69 29.38
C ALA A 95 29.94 3.92 29.47
N ARG A 96 29.98 2.81 30.22
CA ARG A 96 31.21 1.99 30.39
C ARG A 96 31.46 1.08 29.17
N GLU A 97 30.43 0.42 28.65
CA GLU A 97 30.55 -0.60 27.60
C GLU A 97 30.66 0.03 26.19
N ASP A 98 29.76 0.96 25.84
CA ASP A 98 29.70 1.51 24.48
C ASP A 98 30.60 2.74 24.32
N MET A 99 30.78 3.53 25.39
CA MET A 99 31.51 4.80 25.33
C MET A 99 32.86 4.77 26.07
N GLY A 100 33.18 3.71 26.83
CA GLY A 100 34.43 3.59 27.58
C GLY A 100 34.63 4.69 28.64
N LEU A 101 33.56 5.32 29.11
CA LEU A 101 33.57 6.41 30.07
C LEU A 101 33.67 5.88 31.50
N ALA A 102 34.40 6.60 32.35
CA ALA A 102 34.54 6.33 33.78
C ALA A 102 34.21 7.60 34.59
N ARG A 103 33.79 7.44 35.86
CA ARG A 103 33.45 8.60 36.69
C ARG A 103 34.70 9.39 37.09
N PRO A 104 34.58 10.70 37.38
CA PRO A 104 35.68 11.48 37.94
C PRO A 104 36.22 10.81 39.21
N GLY A 105 37.51 10.45 39.21
CA GLY A 105 38.19 9.77 40.32
C GLY A 105 38.33 8.25 40.16
N GLU A 106 37.78 7.63 39.12
CA GLU A 106 38.03 6.22 38.81
C GLU A 106 39.29 6.01 37.96
N LEU A 107 40.00 4.89 38.19
CA LEU A 107 41.21 4.50 37.44
C LEU A 107 40.84 3.51 36.33
N VAL A 108 41.09 3.89 35.08
CA VAL A 108 40.85 3.02 33.90
C VAL A 108 42.11 2.21 33.59
N PHE A 109 42.08 0.91 33.87
CA PHE A 109 43.15 -0.02 33.50
C PHE A 109 42.93 -0.56 32.09
N ARG A 110 43.76 -0.13 31.13
CA ARG A 110 43.83 -0.74 29.79
C ARG A 110 44.89 -1.83 29.80
N LEU A 111 44.48 -3.08 29.65
CA LEU A 111 45.41 -4.19 29.49
C LEU A 111 46.02 -4.13 28.08
N PRO A 112 47.36 -4.19 27.95
CA PRO A 112 47.98 -4.32 26.64
C PRO A 112 47.63 -5.69 26.04
N GLU A 113 47.22 -5.69 24.77
CA GLU A 113 46.80 -6.89 23.99
C GLU A 113 47.83 -8.03 23.98
N THR A 114 49.09 -7.76 24.31
CA THR A 114 50.07 -8.79 24.62
C THR A 114 51.01 -8.28 25.70
N ALA A 115 51.03 -8.93 26.85
CA ALA A 115 52.12 -8.79 27.80
C ALA A 115 53.38 -9.36 27.13
N LYS A 116 54.14 -8.51 26.42
CA LYS A 116 55.54 -8.82 26.12
C LYS A 116 56.25 -8.90 27.47
N PRO A 117 56.76 -10.05 27.90
CA PRO A 117 57.40 -10.16 29.21
C PRO A 117 58.61 -9.23 29.21
N ALA A 118 58.67 -8.36 30.23
CA ALA A 118 59.79 -7.43 30.40
C ALA A 118 61.10 -8.21 30.53
N PRO A 119 62.22 -7.73 29.95
CA PRO A 119 63.50 -8.42 30.09
C PRO A 119 63.92 -8.39 31.56
N ALA A 120 64.20 -9.56 32.13
CA ALA A 120 64.71 -9.72 33.48
C ALA A 120 65.95 -8.84 33.68
N ALA A 121 65.91 -7.98 34.69
CA ALA A 121 67.06 -7.18 35.11
C ALA A 121 68.20 -8.10 35.55
N PRO A 122 69.48 -7.78 35.24
CA PRO A 122 70.59 -8.65 35.59
C PRO A 122 70.83 -8.63 37.10
N GLU A 123 70.92 -9.82 37.70
CA GLU A 123 71.24 -10.01 39.12
C GLU A 123 72.68 -9.54 39.43
N PRO A 124 72.90 -8.85 40.56
CA PRO A 124 74.23 -8.42 40.96
C PRO A 124 75.02 -9.61 41.55
N LYS A 125 76.30 -9.73 41.14
CA LYS A 125 77.29 -10.64 41.74
C LYS A 125 77.88 -10.06 43.01
#